data_AF-A0A0D6PIB0-F1
#
_entry.id   AF-A0A0D6PIB0-F1
#
_cell.length_a   1.000
_cell.length_b   1.000
_cell.length_c   1.000
_cell.angle_alpha   90.00
_cell.angle_beta   90.00
_cell.angle_gamma   90.00
#
_symmetry.space_group_name_H-M   'P 1'
#
loop_
_entity.id
_entity.type
_entity.pdbx_description
1 polymer ?
#
loop_
_entity_poly.entity_id
_entity_poly.type
_entity_poly.pdbx_seq_one_letter_code
_entity_poly.pdbx_strand_id
1 'polypeptide(L)'
;MKAVQPSSVDDPNEALWRNLLHAARHDDGAAAKELLQAGFPIYYAEDDNPVDLLIKEHPSGRRELMRFDRARWLKRLCGGAVDREPGRRLTARRCTPTQAARR
;
A
#
# COMPACT_ATOMS: atom_id res chain seq x y z
N MET A 1 44.29 8.40 -20.20
CA MET A 1 42.93 7.83 -20.28
C MET A 1 42.69 7.06 -18.99
N LYS A 2 41.77 7.50 -18.13
CA LYS A 2 41.52 6.83 -16.84
C LYS A 2 40.47 5.75 -17.09
N ALA A 3 40.82 4.49 -16.82
CA ALA A 3 39.90 3.37 -16.95
C ALA A 3 38.74 3.55 -15.97
N VAL A 4 37.51 3.55 -16.50
CA VAL A 4 36.29 3.40 -15.70
C VAL A 4 36.28 1.97 -15.21
N GLN A 5 36.48 1.78 -13.91
CA GLN A 5 36.26 0.48 -13.29
C GLN A 5 34.76 0.17 -13.35
N PRO A 6 34.34 -1.04 -13.73
CA PRO A 6 32.94 -1.42 -13.68
C PRO A 6 32.51 -1.39 -12.20
N SER A 7 31.64 -0.45 -11.85
CA SER A 7 31.02 -0.36 -10.53
C SER A 7 30.09 -1.56 -10.35
N SER A 8 30.66 -2.69 -9.93
CA SER A 8 29.96 -3.91 -9.54
C SER A 8 29.35 -3.74 -8.15
N VAL A 9 28.53 -2.72 -7.99
CA VAL A 9 27.64 -2.61 -6.85
C VAL A 9 26.25 -2.72 -7.45
N ASP A 10 25.67 -3.93 -7.37
CA ASP A 10 24.24 -4.10 -7.61
C ASP A 10 23.51 -2.98 -6.89
N ASP A 11 22.60 -2.29 -7.58
CA ASP A 11 21.78 -1.24 -6.98
C ASP A 11 21.14 -1.82 -5.70
N PRO A 12 21.39 -1.26 -4.51
CA PRO A 12 20.88 -1.82 -3.26
C PRO A 12 19.36 -1.99 -3.27
N ASN A 13 18.67 -1.13 -4.01
CA ASN A 13 17.23 -1.23 -4.22
C ASN A 13 16.86 -2.43 -5.12
N GLU A 14 17.56 -2.68 -6.22
CA GLU A 14 17.39 -3.89 -7.04
C GLU A 14 17.66 -5.18 -6.24
N ALA A 15 18.73 -5.20 -5.45
CA ALA A 15 19.04 -6.34 -4.58
C ALA A 15 17.94 -6.58 -3.52
N LEU A 16 17.40 -5.51 -2.93
CA LEU A 16 16.27 -5.59 -2.01
C LEU A 16 15.02 -6.17 -2.68
N TRP A 17 14.65 -5.66 -3.85
CA TRP A 17 13.46 -6.15 -4.57
C TRP A 17 13.60 -7.62 -4.96
N ARG A 18 14.78 -8.05 -5.41
CA ARG A 18 15.04 -9.46 -5.68
C ARG A 18 14.86 -10.35 -4.45
N ASN A 19 15.40 -9.92 -3.31
CA ASN A 19 15.28 -10.67 -2.05
C ASN A 19 13.82 -10.74 -1.56
N LEU A 20 13.07 -9.63 -1.66
CA LEU A 20 11.65 -9.60 -1.31
C LEU A 20 10.82 -10.52 -2.19
N LEU A 21 11.04 -10.50 -3.51
CA LEU A 21 10.34 -11.38 -4.44
C LEU A 21 10.70 -12.86 -4.22
N HIS A 22 11.96 -13.15 -3.87
CA HIS A 22 12.37 -14.51 -3.50
C HIS A 22 11.68 -14.97 -2.21
N ALA A 23 11.69 -14.14 -1.16
CA ALA A 23 11.03 -14.47 0.09
C ALA A 23 9.52 -14.67 -0.09
N ALA A 24 8.84 -13.78 -0.84
CA ALA A 24 7.40 -13.88 -1.09
C ALA A 24 7.00 -15.17 -1.84
N ARG A 25 7.85 -15.68 -2.75
CA ARG A 25 7.59 -16.96 -3.45
C ARG A 25 7.69 -18.18 -2.54
N HIS A 26 8.41 -18.06 -1.43
CA HIS A 26 8.62 -19.14 -0.46
C HIS A 26 7.87 -18.88 0.86
N ASP A 27 7.04 -17.84 0.92
CA ASP A 27 6.20 -17.55 2.08
C ASP A 27 5.08 -18.60 2.19
N ASP A 28 4.93 -19.17 3.38
CA ASP A 28 3.90 -20.18 3.69
C ASP A 28 2.62 -19.57 4.27
N GLY A 29 2.60 -18.25 4.40
CA GLY A 29 1.49 -17.47 4.94
C GLY A 29 1.27 -17.69 6.43
N ALA A 30 2.26 -18.16 7.20
CA ALA A 30 2.12 -18.41 8.64
C ALA A 30 1.60 -17.17 9.38
N ALA A 31 2.15 -15.99 9.10
CA ALA A 31 1.72 -14.74 9.73
C ALA A 31 0.24 -14.41 9.46
N ALA A 32 -0.26 -14.67 8.24
CA ALA A 32 -1.67 -14.48 7.90
C ALA A 32 -2.58 -15.47 8.66
N LYS A 33 -2.14 -16.73 8.78
CA LYS A 33 -2.85 -17.78 9.54
C LYS A 33 -2.90 -17.45 11.03
N GLU A 34 -1.80 -16.96 11.61
CA GLU A 34 -1.76 -16.54 13.01
C GLU A 34 -2.75 -15.41 13.30
N LEU A 35 -2.87 -14.42 12.41
CA LEU A 35 -3.87 -13.35 12.55
C LEU A 35 -5.30 -13.86 12.52
N LEU A 36 -5.60 -14.80 11.61
CA LEU A 36 -6.92 -15.44 11.55
C LEU A 36 -7.22 -16.24 12.81
N GLN A 37 -6.25 -17.03 13.30
CA GLN A 37 -6.37 -17.78 14.56
C GLN A 37 -6.54 -16.87 15.77
N ALA A 38 -5.91 -15.69 15.77
CA ALA A 38 -6.08 -14.66 16.79
C ALA A 38 -7.41 -13.90 16.69
N GLY A 39 -8.28 -14.22 15.71
CA GLY A 39 -9.60 -13.62 15.58
C GLY A 39 -9.63 -12.31 14.78
N PHE A 40 -8.56 -11.98 14.05
CA PHE A 40 -8.49 -10.78 13.21
C PHE A 40 -8.74 -11.11 11.73
N PRO A 41 -9.52 -10.28 11.01
CA PRO A 41 -9.66 -10.44 9.58
C PRO A 41 -8.38 -9.97 8.85
N ILE A 42 -8.08 -10.64 7.74
CA ILE A 42 -6.99 -10.26 6.83
C ILE A 42 -7.56 -9.73 5.52
N TYR A 43 -6.78 -8.90 4.82
CA TYR A 43 -7.14 -8.31 3.54
C TYR A 43 -6.05 -8.57 2.53
N TYR A 44 -6.40 -9.10 1.36
CA TYR A 44 -5.44 -9.41 0.31
C TYR A 44 -6.08 -9.28 -1.09
N ALA A 45 -5.27 -9.30 -2.14
CA ALA A 45 -5.72 -9.42 -3.51
C ALA A 45 -5.15 -10.70 -4.11
N GLU A 46 -5.91 -11.34 -4.98
CA GLU A 46 -5.44 -12.43 -5.84
C GLU A 46 -5.05 -11.85 -7.21
N ASP A 47 -4.26 -12.60 -7.98
CA ASP A 47 -3.74 -12.13 -9.27
C ASP A 47 -4.84 -11.81 -10.30
N ASP A 48 -6.01 -12.44 -10.16
CA ASP A 48 -7.19 -12.26 -11.00
C ASP A 48 -8.20 -11.24 -10.44
N ASN A 49 -7.96 -10.70 -9.24
CA ASN A 49 -8.85 -9.69 -8.68
C ASN A 49 -8.84 -8.42 -9.53
N PRO A 50 -10.01 -7.85 -9.85
CA PRO A 50 -10.09 -6.56 -10.50
C PRO A 50 -9.36 -5.47 -9.71
N VAL A 51 -8.70 -4.56 -10.43
CA VAL A 51 -8.11 -3.34 -9.87
C VAL A 51 -9.21 -2.61 -9.09
N ASP A 52 -8.99 -2.41 -7.79
CA ASP A 52 -9.90 -1.84 -6.77
C ASP A 52 -10.76 -2.83 -5.97
N LEU A 53 -10.58 -4.14 -6.14
CA LEU A 53 -11.20 -5.15 -5.27
C LEU A 53 -10.16 -5.87 -4.39
N LEU A 54 -10.50 -6.02 -3.12
CA LEU A 54 -9.74 -6.78 -2.12
C LEU A 54 -10.64 -7.86 -1.54
N ILE A 55 -10.08 -9.00 -1.19
CA ILE A 55 -10.75 -10.02 -0.41
C ILE A 55 -10.51 -9.71 1.06
N LYS A 56 -11.57 -9.67 1.85
CA LYS A 56 -11.51 -9.76 3.31
C LYS A 56 -11.81 -11.19 3.71
N GLU A 57 -10.84 -11.86 4.32
CA GLU A 57 -11.05 -13.15 4.95
C GLU A 57 -11.27 -12.96 6.45
N HIS A 58 -12.37 -13.52 6.94
CA HIS A 58 -12.69 -13.55 8.36
C HIS A 58 -12.11 -14.80 9.04
N PRO A 59 -11.86 -14.75 10.35
CA PRO A 59 -11.45 -15.92 11.16
C PRO A 59 -12.35 -17.16 11.01
N SER A 60 -13.62 -16.95 10.67
CA SER A 60 -14.59 -18.03 10.41
C SER A 60 -14.43 -18.71 9.05
N GLY A 61 -13.46 -18.27 8.23
CA GLY A 61 -13.27 -18.71 6.85
C GLY A 61 -14.18 -18.00 5.84
N ARG A 62 -15.09 -17.13 6.30
CA ARG A 62 -15.96 -16.35 5.39
C ARG A 62 -15.12 -15.33 4.62
N ARG A 63 -15.27 -15.32 3.30
CA ARG A 63 -14.61 -14.37 2.39
C ARG A 63 -15.61 -13.38 1.81
N GLU A 64 -15.24 -12.10 1.80
CA GLU A 64 -16.04 -11.01 1.22
C GLU A 64 -15.18 -10.24 0.21
N LEU A 65 -15.73 -9.99 -0.98
CA LEU A 65 -15.09 -9.12 -1.96
C LEU A 65 -15.45 -7.66 -1.65
N MET A 66 -14.45 -6.86 -1.30
CA MET A 66 -14.60 -5.46 -0.89
C MET A 66 -14.04 -4.52 -1.95
N ARG A 67 -14.75 -3.42 -2.19
CA ARG A 67 -14.25 -2.33 -3.03
C ARG A 67 -13.36 -1.39 -2.22
N PHE A 68 -12.12 -1.27 -2.64
CA PHE A 68 -11.15 -0.33 -2.07
C PHE A 68 -11.13 0.96 -2.88
N ASP A 69 -11.89 1.96 -2.45
CA ASP A 69 -11.90 3.30 -3.07
C ASP A 69 -10.68 4.11 -2.59
N ARG A 70 -9.56 3.96 -3.31
CA ARG A 70 -8.30 4.66 -3.01
C ARG A 70 -8.46 6.19 -3.02
N ALA A 71 -9.29 6.73 -3.92
CA ALA A 71 -9.53 8.17 -4.03
C ALA A 71 -10.26 8.72 -2.81
N ARG A 72 -11.22 7.96 -2.27
CA ARG A 72 -11.92 8.31 -1.03
C ARG A 72 -11.02 8.16 0.20
N TRP A 73 -10.09 7.21 0.22
CA TRP A 73 -9.10 7.08 1.28
C TRP A 73 -8.12 8.27 1.32
N LEU A 74 -7.56 8.66 0.18
CA LEU A 74 -6.64 9.81 0.10
C LEU A 74 -7.33 11.14 0.46
N LYS A 75 -8.57 11.37 0.01
CA LYS A 75 -9.35 12.57 0.39
C LYS A 75 -9.62 12.66 1.90
N ARG A 76 -9.74 11.51 2.58
CA ARG A 76 -10.00 11.45 4.02
C ARG A 76 -8.72 11.65 4.85
N LEU A 77 -7.61 11.05 4.41
CA LEU A 77 -6.31 11.23 5.05
C LEU A 77 -5.74 12.65 4.85
N CYS A 78 -6.01 13.27 3.70
CA CYS A 78 -5.57 14.63 3.39
C CYS A 78 -6.55 15.73 3.84
N GLY A 79 -7.54 15.43 4.69
CA GLY A 79 -8.45 16.44 5.24
C GLY A 79 -9.16 17.26 4.16
N GLY A 80 -10.04 16.61 3.39
CA GLY A 80 -10.74 17.25 2.28
C GLY A 80 -11.52 18.50 2.67
N ALA A 81 -11.00 19.66 2.25
CA ALA A 81 -11.80 20.78 1.79
C ALA A 81 -11.15 21.29 0.49
N VAL A 82 -11.50 20.67 -0.65
CA VAL A 82 -11.40 21.37 -1.93
C VAL A 82 -12.72 22.12 -2.06
N ASP A 83 -12.75 23.35 -1.53
CA ASP A 83 -13.86 24.26 -1.79
C ASP A 83 -13.89 24.52 -3.30
N ARG A 84 -14.94 24.04 -3.93
CA ARG A 84 -15.23 24.31 -5.34
C ARG A 84 -16.10 25.56 -5.40
N GLU A 85 -15.50 26.73 -5.16
CA GLU A 85 -16.14 27.99 -5.55
C GLU A 85 -16.06 28.11 -7.08
N PRO A 86 -17.18 28.41 -7.77
CA PRO A 86 -17.14 28.70 -9.20
C PRO A 86 -16.33 29.99 -9.43
N GLY A 87 -15.16 29.88 -10.07
CA GLY A 87 -14.39 31.04 -10.56
C GLY A 87 -13.04 31.30 -9.91
N ARG A 88 -12.60 30.57 -8.87
CA ARG A 88 -11.25 30.72 -8.31
C ARG A 88 -10.26 29.70 -8.89
N ARG A 89 -9.16 30.21 -9.46
CA ARG A 89 -8.05 29.42 -10.00
C ARG A 89 -7.32 28.69 -8.87
N LEU A 90 -7.17 27.38 -9.00
CA LEU A 90 -6.53 26.48 -8.03
C LEU A 90 -5.07 26.90 -7.78
N THR A 91 -4.72 27.22 -6.54
CA THR A 91 -3.31 27.25 -6.11
C THR A 91 -3.12 26.17 -5.06
N ALA A 92 -2.27 25.19 -5.38
CA ALA A 92 -1.92 24.09 -4.49
C ALA A 92 -1.11 24.65 -3.31
N ARG A 93 -1.78 24.90 -2.17
CA ARG A 93 -1.06 25.06 -0.90
C ARG A 93 -0.67 23.67 -0.41
N ARG A 94 0.63 23.43 -0.32
CA ARG A 94 1.26 22.20 0.16
C ARG A 94 0.75 21.88 1.57
N CYS A 95 0.20 20.69 1.78
CA CYS A 95 0.07 20.12 3.13
C CYS A 95 1.47 19.73 3.62
N THR A 96 1.96 20.37 4.67
CA THR A 96 3.11 19.87 5.43
C THR A 96 2.63 18.88 6.49
N PRO A 97 3.25 17.71 6.63
CA PRO A 97 2.82 16.70 7.59
C PRO A 97 3.38 17.05 8.98
N THR A 98 2.66 17.83 9.78
CA THR A 98 3.06 18.06 11.19
C THR A 98 1.89 18.20 12.17
N GLN A 99 0.71 17.64 11.88
CA GLN A 99 -0.40 17.61 12.86
C GLN A 99 -1.18 16.29 12.88
N ALA A 100 -0.51 15.16 12.74
CA ALA A 100 -1.08 13.83 13.02
C ALA A 100 -0.52 13.21 14.32
N ALA A 101 -0.28 14.06 15.33
CA ALA A 101 0.09 13.62 16.67
C ALA A 101 -0.61 14.49 17.71
N ARG A 102 -1.90 14.22 17.92
CA ARG A 102 -2.70 14.43 19.15
C ARG A 102 -4.18 14.41 18.80
N ARG A 103 -4.78 13.23 18.94
CA ARG A 103 -6.08 12.91 19.57
C ARG A 103 -6.71 11.70 18.91
#